data_AF-A0A8S9WQY9-F1
#
_entry.id   AF-A0A8S9WQY9-F1
#
_cell.length_a   1.000
_cell.length_b   1.000
_cell.length_c   1.000
_cell.angle_alpha   90.00
_cell.angle_beta   90.00
_cell.angle_gamma   90.00
#
_symmetry.space_group_name_H-M   'P 1'
#
loop_
_entity.id
_entity.type
_entity.pdbx_description
1 polymer ?
#
loop_
_entity_poly.entity_id
_entity_poly.type
_entity_poly.pdbx_seq_one_letter_code
_entity_poly.pdbx_strand_id
1 'polypeptide(L)'
;MGSQGLPLKIAFLQKLIPAITGHNVNDDEQDLFSLPVKLGGLAIEDPVASAQHAYETSKAASLILTSSIATGTPFDSTQHEVHLSEELKTRKMEKKERELARRDSIVGTLPMFAKRKLNRIVEGNASQSSPCSL
;
A
#
# COMPACT_ATOMS: atom_id res chain seq x y z
N MET A 1 -21.75 9.09 -2.43
CA MET A 1 -21.28 7.73 -2.08
C MET A 1 -20.53 7.81 -0.77
N GLY A 2 -20.92 7.02 0.23
CA GLY A 2 -20.48 7.18 1.62
C GLY A 2 -18.97 6.94 1.79
N SER A 3 -18.29 7.88 2.44
CA SER A 3 -16.86 7.86 2.73
C SER A 3 -16.54 6.92 3.90
N GLN A 4 -16.72 5.60 3.69
CA GLN A 4 -16.62 4.55 4.72
C GLN A 4 -15.24 4.44 5.42
N GLY A 5 -14.22 5.21 5.02
CA GLY A 5 -12.91 5.29 5.66
C GLY A 5 -12.55 6.66 6.25
N LEU A 6 -13.42 7.66 6.13
CA LEU A 6 -13.10 9.04 6.54
C LEU A 6 -12.81 9.18 8.04
N PRO A 7 -13.58 8.56 8.97
CA PRO A 7 -13.28 8.63 10.40
C PRO A 7 -11.89 8.06 10.72
N LEU A 8 -11.49 7.00 10.01
CA LEU A 8 -10.19 6.36 10.18
C LEU A 8 -9.06 7.25 9.64
N LYS A 9 -9.22 7.85 8.46
CA LYS A 9 -8.28 8.82 7.91
C LYS A 9 -8.05 10.00 8.87
N ILE A 10 -9.13 10.53 9.45
CA ILE A 10 -9.06 11.61 10.44
C ILE A 10 -8.30 11.17 11.69
N ALA A 11 -8.58 9.97 12.21
CA ALA A 11 -7.86 9.45 13.39
C ALA A 11 -6.36 9.28 13.13
N PHE A 12 -5.96 8.82 11.93
CA PHE A 12 -4.56 8.73 11.55
C PHE A 12 -3.88 10.10 11.55
N LEU A 13 -4.51 11.08 10.90
CA LEU A 13 -3.96 12.44 10.77
C LEU A 13 -3.91 13.20 12.09
N GLN A 14 -4.91 13.03 12.96
CA GLN A 14 -5.03 13.81 14.19
C GLN A 14 -4.37 13.16 15.40
N LYS A 15 -4.22 11.82 15.41
CA LYS A 15 -3.72 11.09 16.58
C LYS A 15 -2.42 10.34 16.30
N LEU A 16 -2.39 9.52 15.26
CA LEU A 16 -1.24 8.63 15.04
C LEU A 16 -0.03 9.39 14.51
N ILE A 17 -0.21 10.13 13.42
CA ILE A 17 0.90 10.79 12.74
C ILE A 17 1.58 11.82 13.66
N PRO A 18 0.86 12.72 14.36
CA PRO A 18 1.48 13.65 15.30
C PRO A 18 2.17 12.96 16.49
N ALA A 19 1.66 11.80 16.93
CA ALA A 19 2.32 11.03 17.98
C ALA A 19 3.66 10.41 17.52
N ILE A 20 3.80 10.10 16.23
CA ILE A 20 5.03 9.55 15.64
C ILE A 20 6.01 10.66 15.26
N THR A 21 5.53 11.74 14.61
CA THR A 21 6.37 12.79 14.05
C THR A 21 6.60 13.97 15.01
N GLY A 22 5.78 14.09 16.06
CA GLY A 22 5.82 15.20 17.01
C GLY A 22 5.23 16.52 16.49
N HIS A 23 4.65 16.53 15.29
CA HIS A 23 4.05 17.71 14.67
C HIS A 23 2.88 17.36 13.75
N ASN A 24 2.06 18.35 13.42
CA ASN A 24 1.03 18.19 12.39
C ASN A 24 1.67 18.15 11.01
N VAL A 25 1.18 17.23 10.19
CA VAL A 25 1.78 16.86 8.92
C VAL A 25 0.97 17.45 7.78
N ASN A 26 1.66 17.98 6.76
CA ASN A 26 1.02 18.58 5.58
C ASN A 26 0.68 17.49 4.53
N ASP A 27 -0.13 17.82 3.53
CA ASP A 27 -0.57 16.86 2.50
C ASP A 27 0.61 16.20 1.75
N ASP A 28 1.66 16.96 1.41
CA ASP A 28 2.87 16.43 0.75
C ASP A 28 3.64 15.42 1.62
N GLU A 29 3.69 15.67 2.93
CA GLU A 29 4.33 14.78 3.89
C GLU A 29 3.48 13.54 4.15
N GLN A 30 2.15 13.69 4.15
CA GLN A 30 1.22 12.56 4.20
C GLN A 30 1.43 11.65 2.98
N ASP A 31 1.57 12.23 1.79
CA ASP A 31 1.86 11.49 0.57
C ASP A 31 3.19 10.74 0.67
N LEU A 32 4.24 11.40 1.17
CA LEU A 32 5.53 10.75 1.42
C LEU A 32 5.43 9.60 2.44
N PHE A 33 4.71 9.78 3.54
CA PHE A 33 4.55 8.75 4.58
C PHE A 33 3.72 7.55 4.12
N SER A 34 2.82 7.76 3.16
CA SER A 34 2.07 6.65 2.58
C SER A 34 2.90 5.74 1.69
N LEU A 35 4.07 6.20 1.20
CA LEU A 35 4.97 5.34 0.44
C LEU A 35 5.51 4.19 1.30
N PRO A 36 5.86 3.05 0.68
CA PRO A 36 6.55 1.97 1.36
C PRO A 36 7.87 2.42 2.00
N VAL A 37 8.24 1.78 3.11
CA VAL A 37 9.51 2.06 3.83
C VAL A 37 10.73 1.91 2.91
N LYS A 38 10.70 0.94 1.99
CA LYS A 38 11.76 0.73 0.97
C LYS A 38 11.94 1.91 0.02
N LEU A 39 10.92 2.76 -0.11
CA LEU A 39 10.95 3.99 -0.91
C LEU A 39 11.13 5.24 -0.03
N GLY A 40 11.38 5.06 1.27
CA GLY A 40 11.64 6.13 2.23
C GLY A 40 10.40 6.72 2.91
N GLY A 41 9.23 6.07 2.78
CA GLY A 41 8.01 6.42 3.52
C GLY A 41 7.83 5.62 4.82
N LEU A 42 6.60 5.61 5.35
CA LEU A 42 6.20 4.89 6.58
C LEU A 42 5.25 3.71 6.34
N ALA A 43 4.86 3.47 5.08
CA ALA A 43 3.84 2.49 4.68
C ALA A 43 2.48 2.70 5.37
N ILE A 44 2.12 3.95 5.67
CA ILE A 44 0.82 4.31 6.25
C ILE A 44 -0.09 4.75 5.10
N GLU A 45 -0.76 3.79 4.48
CA GLU A 45 -1.65 4.05 3.34
C GLU A 45 -2.90 4.85 3.76
N ASP A 46 -3.40 5.69 2.84
CA ASP A 46 -4.69 6.36 3.03
C ASP A 46 -5.81 5.29 2.95
N PRO A 47 -6.56 5.05 4.04
CA PRO A 47 -7.61 4.03 4.07
C PRO A 47 -8.77 4.36 3.13
N VAL A 48 -8.98 5.64 2.77
CA VAL A 48 -10.03 6.04 1.83
C VAL A 48 -9.61 5.71 0.40
N ALA A 49 -8.35 5.96 0.05
CA ALA A 49 -7.82 5.68 -1.27
C ALA A 49 -7.61 4.18 -1.51
N SER A 50 -7.17 3.44 -0.50
CA SER A 50 -6.86 2.01 -0.62
C SER A 50 -8.09 1.10 -0.54
N ALA A 51 -9.17 1.55 0.09
CA ALA A 51 -10.38 0.73 0.33
C ALA A 51 -10.96 0.14 -0.96
N GLN A 52 -11.11 0.95 -2.01
CA GLN A 52 -11.70 0.48 -3.27
C GLN A 52 -10.84 -0.63 -3.90
N HIS A 53 -9.53 -0.42 -3.95
CA HIS A 53 -8.60 -1.38 -4.51
C HIS A 53 -8.54 -2.68 -3.69
N ALA A 54 -8.57 -2.58 -2.36
CA ALA A 54 -8.61 -3.74 -1.48
C ALA A 54 -9.90 -4.56 -1.67
N TYR A 55 -11.04 -3.88 -1.81
CA TYR A 55 -12.32 -4.52 -2.11
C TYR A 55 -12.30 -5.23 -3.47
N GLU A 56 -11.84 -4.55 -4.52
CA GLU A 56 -11.74 -5.13 -5.87
C GLU A 56 -10.80 -6.34 -5.90
N THR A 57 -9.65 -6.26 -5.23
CA THR A 57 -8.70 -7.37 -5.12
C THR A 57 -9.34 -8.57 -4.42
N SER A 58 -10.01 -8.35 -3.29
CA SER A 58 -10.70 -9.43 -2.57
C SER A 58 -11.81 -10.04 -3.41
N LYS A 59 -12.60 -9.22 -4.09
CA LYS A 59 -13.69 -9.68 -4.96
C LYS A 59 -13.16 -10.52 -6.12
N ALA A 60 -12.09 -10.06 -6.78
CA ALA A 60 -11.47 -10.79 -7.88
C ALA A 60 -10.84 -12.10 -7.43
N ALA A 61 -10.13 -12.11 -6.28
CA ALA A 61 -9.52 -13.31 -5.73
C ALA A 61 -10.57 -14.38 -5.34
N SER A 62 -11.73 -13.95 -4.81
CA SER A 62 -12.83 -14.84 -4.42
C SER A 62 -13.80 -15.21 -5.55
N LEU A 63 -13.49 -14.87 -6.81
CA LEU A 63 -14.41 -15.08 -7.94
C LEU A 63 -14.82 -16.54 -8.11
N ILE A 64 -13.87 -17.48 -8.08
CA ILE A 64 -14.15 -18.90 -8.29
C ILE A 64 -15.09 -19.43 -7.20
N LEU A 65 -14.75 -19.17 -5.93
CA LEU A 65 -15.59 -19.56 -4.79
C LEU A 65 -17.01 -18.97 -4.88
N THR A 66 -17.11 -17.68 -5.13
CA THR A 66 -18.42 -17.00 -5.22
C THR A 66 -19.26 -17.52 -6.38
N SER A 67 -18.61 -17.86 -7.50
CA SER A 67 -19.29 -18.44 -8.67
C SER A 67 -19.84 -19.84 -8.37
N SER A 68 -19.06 -20.73 -7.77
CA SER A 68 -19.50 -22.08 -7.37
C SER A 68 -20.69 -22.04 -6.42
N ILE A 69 -20.68 -21.11 -5.45
CA ILE A 69 -21.80 -20.93 -4.51
C ILE A 69 -23.06 -20.45 -5.25
N ALA A 70 -22.92 -19.49 -6.16
CA ALA A 70 -24.05 -18.89 -6.88
C ALA A 70 -24.70 -19.84 -7.89
N THR A 71 -23.91 -20.66 -8.58
CA THR A 71 -24.38 -21.61 -9.60
C THR A 71 -24.71 -22.99 -9.04
N GLY A 72 -24.25 -23.30 -7.81
CA GLY A 72 -24.35 -24.63 -7.22
C GLY A 72 -23.42 -25.67 -7.86
N THR A 73 -22.43 -25.25 -8.65
CA THR A 73 -21.46 -26.17 -9.25
C THR A 73 -20.45 -26.66 -8.20
N PRO A 74 -19.89 -27.88 -8.35
CA PRO A 74 -18.81 -28.36 -7.48
C PRO A 74 -17.66 -27.35 -7.40
N PHE A 75 -17.16 -27.11 -6.20
CA PHE A 75 -16.04 -26.22 -5.96
C PHE A 75 -14.72 -26.97 -6.18
N ASP A 76 -13.88 -26.44 -7.08
CA ASP A 76 -12.50 -26.91 -7.29
C ASP A 76 -11.53 -26.02 -6.51
N SER A 77 -11.00 -26.55 -5.40
CA SER A 77 -10.04 -25.84 -4.55
C SER A 77 -8.71 -25.58 -5.26
N THR A 78 -8.27 -26.50 -6.12
CA THR A 78 -6.99 -26.38 -6.83
C THR A 78 -7.05 -25.23 -7.82
N GLN A 79 -8.14 -25.17 -8.60
CA GLN A 79 -8.37 -24.07 -9.53
C GLN A 79 -8.48 -22.73 -8.79
N HIS A 80 -9.16 -22.72 -7.64
CA HIS A 80 -9.28 -21.53 -6.80
C HIS A 80 -7.92 -21.02 -6.29
N GLU A 81 -7.06 -21.91 -5.79
CA GLU A 81 -5.73 -21.54 -5.28
C GLU A 81 -4.83 -20.97 -6.38
N VAL A 82 -4.85 -21.56 -7.58
CA VAL A 82 -4.10 -21.05 -8.73
C VAL A 82 -4.57 -19.64 -9.09
N HIS A 83 -5.88 -19.45 -9.24
CA HIS A 83 -6.48 -18.14 -9.55
C HIS A 83 -6.15 -17.09 -8.48
N LEU A 84 -6.28 -17.44 -7.20
CA LEU A 84 -5.95 -16.55 -6.09
C LEU A 84 -4.46 -16.16 -6.10
N SER A 85 -3.57 -17.11 -6.34
CA SER A 85 -2.13 -16.86 -6.41
C SER A 85 -1.78 -15.91 -7.57
N GLU A 86 -2.39 -16.12 -8.74
CA GLU A 86 -2.20 -15.29 -9.92
C GLU A 86 -2.72 -13.86 -9.69
N GLU A 87 -3.96 -13.72 -9.22
CA GLU A 87 -4.55 -12.40 -8.97
C GLU A 87 -3.79 -11.62 -7.89
N LEU A 88 -3.31 -12.29 -6.83
CA LEU A 88 -2.49 -11.61 -5.82
C LEU A 88 -1.13 -11.18 -6.38
N LYS A 89 -0.53 -11.96 -7.28
CA LYS A 89 0.74 -11.60 -7.92
C LYS A 89 0.56 -10.40 -8.86
N THR A 90 -0.48 -10.40 -9.70
CA THR A 90 -0.77 -9.29 -10.63
C THR A 90 -1.00 -8.00 -9.86
N ARG A 91 -1.89 -8.01 -8.87
CA ARG A 91 -2.20 -6.84 -8.03
C ARG A 91 -1.00 -6.32 -7.25
N LYS A 92 -0.12 -7.22 -6.78
CA LYS A 92 1.12 -6.83 -6.10
C LYS A 92 2.08 -6.13 -7.05
N MET A 93 2.20 -6.60 -8.29
CA MET A 93 3.04 -5.96 -9.31
C MET A 93 2.49 -4.57 -9.69
N GLU A 94 1.19 -4.46 -9.95
CA GLU A 94 0.52 -3.18 -10.23
C GLU A 94 0.66 -2.18 -9.07
N LYS A 95 0.54 -2.65 -7.82
CA LYS A 95 0.78 -1.82 -6.64
C LYS A 95 2.21 -1.32 -6.60
N LYS A 96 3.19 -2.21 -6.81
CA LYS A 96 4.62 -1.84 -6.80
C LYS A 96 4.94 -0.77 -7.85
N GLU A 97 4.39 -0.91 -9.05
CA GLU A 97 4.59 0.05 -10.14
C GLU A 97 3.98 1.42 -9.81
N ARG A 98 2.75 1.44 -9.28
CA ARG A 98 2.09 2.68 -8.84
C ARG A 98 2.88 3.39 -7.74
N GLU A 99 3.35 2.66 -6.73
CA GLU A 99 4.15 3.25 -5.65
C GLU A 99 5.49 3.81 -6.16
N LEU A 100 6.11 3.16 -7.15
CA LEU A 100 7.33 3.66 -7.76
C LEU A 100 7.08 4.96 -8.54
N ALA A 101 6.04 4.98 -9.39
CA ALA A 101 5.66 6.18 -10.13
C ALA A 101 5.30 7.35 -9.20
N ARG A 102 4.59 7.05 -8.10
CA ARG A 102 4.22 8.04 -7.09
C ARG A 102 5.45 8.60 -6.37
N ARG A 103 6.41 7.73 -6.01
CA ARG A 103 7.70 8.16 -5.45
C ARG A 103 8.42 9.11 -6.41
N ASP A 104 8.50 8.79 -7.69
CA ASP A 104 9.22 9.63 -8.66
C ASP A 104 8.56 11.01 -8.82
N SER A 105 7.22 11.08 -8.75
CA SER A 105 6.48 12.34 -8.72
C SER A 105 6.82 13.18 -7.48
N ILE A 106 6.79 12.59 -6.28
CA ILE A 106 7.11 13.28 -5.02
C ILE A 106 8.58 13.72 -4.98
N VAL A 107 9.50 12.87 -5.45
CA VAL A 107 10.94 13.20 -5.53
C VAL A 107 11.22 14.32 -6.55
N GLY A 108 10.34 14.50 -7.53
CA GLY A 108 10.41 15.60 -8.49
C GLY A 108 10.07 16.97 -7.89
N THR A 109 9.18 17.03 -6.90
CA THR A 109 8.73 18.29 -6.28
C THR A 109 9.57 18.70 -5.07
N LEU A 110 10.28 17.76 -4.46
CA LEU A 110 11.07 18.01 -3.25
C LEU A 110 12.33 18.88 -3.51
N PRO A 111 12.69 19.75 -2.55
CA PRO A 111 13.92 20.51 -2.63
C PRO A 111 15.16 19.60 -2.57
N MET A 112 16.26 20.03 -3.21
CA MET A 112 17.49 19.25 -3.40
C MET A 112 18.04 18.62 -2.11
N PHE A 113 17.95 19.31 -0.97
CA PHE A 113 18.41 18.78 0.31
C PHE A 113 17.56 17.60 0.79
N ALA A 114 16.24 17.70 0.69
CA ALA A 114 15.31 16.64 1.07
C ALA A 114 15.48 15.41 0.16
N LYS A 115 15.60 15.64 -1.15
CA LYS A 115 15.86 14.60 -2.16
C LYS A 115 17.13 13.79 -1.86
N ARG A 116 18.25 14.48 -1.54
CA ARG A 116 19.51 13.83 -1.19
C ARG A 116 19.38 12.97 0.08
N LYS A 117 18.71 13.49 1.12
CA LYS A 117 18.49 12.75 2.37
C LYS A 117 17.64 11.49 2.13
N LEU A 118 16.58 11.61 1.34
CA LEU A 118 15.69 10.50 1.00
C LEU A 118 16.43 9.41 0.21
N ASN A 119 17.16 9.79 -0.85
CA ASN A 119 17.96 8.83 -1.62
C ASN A 119 18.98 8.11 -0.74
N ARG A 120 19.65 8.81 0.17
CA ARG A 120 20.59 8.19 1.12
C ARG A 120 19.91 7.18 2.04
N ILE A 121 18.68 7.43 2.49
CA ILE A 121 17.93 6.49 3.34
C ILE A 121 17.59 5.21 2.56
N VAL A 122 17.15 5.38 1.31
CA VAL A 122 16.80 4.26 0.41
C VAL A 122 18.05 3.43 0.07
N GLU A 123 19.13 4.09 -0.35
CA GLU A 123 20.40 3.44 -0.71
C GLU A 123 21.09 2.79 0.50
N GLY A 124 20.99 3.42 1.68
CA GLY A 124 21.57 2.92 2.92
C GLY A 124 20.87 1.69 3.50
N ASN A 125 19.79 1.20 2.89
CA ASN A 125 19.04 0.02 3.33
C ASN A 125 18.68 0.05 4.83
N ALA A 126 18.47 1.23 5.41
CA ALA A 126 18.29 1.41 6.84
C ALA A 126 17.08 0.66 7.43
N SER A 127 16.17 0.17 6.57
CA SER A 127 15.00 -0.62 6.94
C SER A 127 15.07 -2.11 6.56
N GLN A 128 16.20 -2.60 6.02
CA GLN A 128 16.36 -4.03 5.74
C GLN A 128 16.93 -4.71 6.99
N SER A 129 16.09 -5.44 7.74
CA SER A 129 16.58 -6.50 8.60
C SER A 129 17.35 -7.47 7.70
N SER A 130 18.66 -7.60 7.91
CA SER A 130 19.51 -8.54 7.18
C SER A 130 18.87 -9.93 7.20
N PRO A 131 18.84 -10.67 6.08
CA PRO A 131 18.48 -12.08 6.15
C PRO A 131 19.53 -12.77 7.02
N CYS A 132 19.09 -13.38 8.11
CA CYS A 132 19.92 -14.25 8.92
C CYS A 132 20.35 -15.41 8.02
N SER A 133 21.63 -15.44 7.61
CA SER A 133 22.21 -16.56 6.89
C SER A 133 22.25 -17.78 7.82
N LEU A 134 21.48 -18.81 7.51
CA LEU A 134 21.60 -20.16 8.05
C LEU A 134 22.31 -21.06 7.03
#